data_AF-A0A3E4Z745-F1
#
_entry.id   AF-A0A3E4Z745-F1
#
_cell.length_a   1.000
_cell.length_b   1.000
_cell.length_c   1.000
_cell.angle_alpha   90.00
_cell.angle_beta   90.00
_cell.angle_gamma   90.00
#
_symmetry.space_group_name_H-M   'P 1'
#
loop_
_entity.id
_entity.type
_entity.pdbx_description
1 polymer ?
#
loop_
_entity_poly.entity_id
_entity_poly.type
_entity_poly.pdbx_seq_one_letter_code
_entity_poly.pdbx_strand_id
1 'polypeptide(L)'
;MNKREARKAIDGYFGEVRHSIMFTSTRKGVLAYVEYEDFMPEHTVRRELESLLGSGYLVSVKRECSRSLFKEILDFLSSDTSGQKTLLMMMGNYVSAHPLHNSL
;
A
#
# COMPACT_ATOMS: atom_id res chain seq x y z
N MET A 1 -2.53 10.38 -21.57
CA MET A 1 -1.29 10.64 -20.80
C MET A 1 -0.20 9.67 -21.23
N ASN A 2 1.00 10.15 -21.56
CA ASN A 2 2.15 9.29 -21.92
C ASN A 2 2.87 8.75 -20.66
N LYS A 3 3.79 7.78 -20.83
CA LYS A 3 4.48 7.13 -19.69
C LYS A 3 5.30 8.11 -18.83
N ARG A 4 5.83 9.19 -19.40
CA ARG A 4 6.63 10.19 -18.68
C ARG A 4 5.76 11.07 -17.80
N GLU A 5 4.62 11.51 -18.33
CA GLU A 5 3.60 12.24 -17.57
C GLU A 5 3.01 11.37 -16.46
N ALA A 6 2.69 10.11 -16.76
CA ALA A 6 2.20 9.15 -15.79
C ALA A 6 3.18 8.94 -14.63
N ARG A 7 4.48 8.78 -14.95
CA ARG A 7 5.54 8.70 -13.92
C ARG A 7 5.53 9.93 -13.02
N LYS A 8 5.58 11.15 -13.61
CA LYS A 8 5.55 12.39 -12.83
C LYS A 8 4.31 12.52 -11.95
N ALA A 9 3.15 12.07 -12.43
CA ALA A 9 1.91 12.11 -11.65
C ALA A 9 1.99 11.16 -10.45
N ILE A 10 2.49 9.93 -10.65
CA ILE A 10 2.69 8.97 -9.57
C ILE A 10 3.76 9.45 -8.57
N ASP A 11 4.89 9.96 -9.07
CA ASP A 11 5.95 10.54 -8.22
C ASP A 11 5.37 11.68 -7.36
N GLY A 12 4.54 12.55 -7.96
CA GLY A 12 3.86 13.64 -7.26
C GLY A 12 2.82 13.19 -6.24
N TYR A 13 2.15 12.06 -6.50
CA TYR A 13 1.18 11.45 -5.57
C TYR A 13 1.88 10.93 -4.31
N PHE A 14 2.98 10.20 -4.47
CA PHE A 14 3.73 9.64 -3.34
C PHE A 14 4.62 10.66 -2.62
N GLY A 15 5.03 11.72 -3.31
CA GLY A 15 5.91 12.74 -2.72
C GLY A 15 7.23 12.13 -2.24
N GLU A 16 7.48 12.20 -0.93
CA GLU A 16 8.69 11.66 -0.30
C GLU A 16 8.61 10.16 0.04
N VAL A 17 7.42 9.56 -0.07
CA VAL A 17 7.24 8.12 0.18
C VAL A 17 8.10 7.33 -0.78
N ARG A 18 8.87 6.36 -0.26
CA ARG A 18 9.69 5.49 -1.09
C ARG A 18 8.80 4.60 -1.94
N HIS A 19 9.02 4.64 -3.26
CA HIS A 19 8.26 3.84 -4.21
C HIS A 19 9.08 3.50 -5.46
N SER A 20 8.61 2.52 -6.21
CA SER A 20 9.13 2.13 -7.51
C SER A 20 7.99 1.98 -8.51
N ILE A 21 8.25 2.29 -9.78
CA ILE A 21 7.25 2.28 -10.85
C ILE A 21 7.81 1.56 -12.05
N MET A 22 7.09 0.55 -12.54
CA MET A 22 7.39 -0.17 -13.77
C MET A 22 6.21 -0.07 -14.74
N PHE A 23 6.49 0.20 -16.01
CA PHE A 23 5.47 0.29 -17.06
C PHE A 23 5.63 -0.81 -18.11
N THR A 24 4.60 -1.64 -18.25
CA THR A 24 4.56 -2.70 -19.27
C THR A 24 3.45 -2.41 -20.27
N SER A 25 3.79 -2.34 -21.55
CA SER A 25 2.78 -2.17 -22.60
C SER A 25 2.07 -3.51 -22.84
N THR A 26 0.73 -3.49 -22.88
CA THR A 26 -0.11 -4.67 -23.12
C THR A 26 -1.07 -4.41 -24.28
N ARG A 27 -1.75 -5.46 -24.78
CA ARG A 27 -2.81 -5.30 -25.79
C ARG A 27 -4.00 -4.44 -25.32
N LYS A 28 -4.20 -4.31 -24.01
CA LYS A 28 -5.34 -3.60 -23.40
C LYS A 28 -5.00 -2.18 -22.92
N GLY A 29 -3.75 -1.75 -23.07
CA GLY A 29 -3.26 -0.48 -22.50
C GLY A 29 -1.90 -0.64 -21.83
N VAL A 30 -1.52 0.32 -20.99
CA VAL A 30 -0.25 0.28 -20.25
C VAL A 30 -0.50 -0.17 -18.82
N LEU A 31 0.14 -1.26 -18.39
CA LEU A 31 0.17 -1.66 -16.99
C LEU A 31 1.20 -0.81 -16.25
N ALA A 32 0.75 -0.06 -15.25
CA ALA A 32 1.58 0.58 -14.25
C ALA A 32 1.62 -0.32 -13.00
N TYR A 33 2.76 -0.94 -12.77
CA TYR A 33 3.03 -1.69 -11.55
C TYR A 33 3.80 -0.78 -10.58
N VAL A 34 3.29 -0.61 -9.37
CA VAL A 34 3.83 0.30 -8.36
C VAL A 34 4.09 -0.46 -7.06
N GLU A 35 5.31 -0.40 -6.57
CA GLU A 35 5.64 -0.86 -5.22
C GLU A 35 5.89 0.36 -4.34
N TYR A 36 5.36 0.38 -3.11
CA TYR A 36 5.50 1.54 -2.22
C TYR A 36 5.63 1.12 -0.76
N GLU A 37 6.27 1.96 0.04
CA GLU A 37 6.56 1.73 1.47
C GLU A 37 5.83 2.77 2.32
N ASP A 38 4.56 2.53 2.64
CA ASP A 38 3.70 3.42 3.43
C ASP A 38 2.58 2.64 4.15
N PHE A 39 1.92 3.25 5.12
CA PHE A 39 0.79 2.72 5.88
C PHE A 39 -0.49 2.62 5.04
N MET A 40 -0.59 3.40 3.98
CA MET A 40 -1.80 3.53 3.17
C MET A 40 -2.19 2.19 2.53
N PRO A 41 -3.46 1.73 2.61
CA PRO A 41 -3.86 0.43 2.09
C PRO A 41 -3.78 0.34 0.56
N GLU A 42 -3.39 -0.83 0.04
CA GLU A 42 -3.22 -1.06 -1.41
C GLU A 42 -4.47 -0.73 -2.24
N HIS A 43 -5.66 -1.07 -1.73
CA HIS A 43 -6.91 -0.80 -2.45
C HIS A 43 -7.19 0.71 -2.57
N THR A 44 -6.77 1.51 -1.58
CA THR A 44 -6.90 2.97 -1.59
C THR A 44 -5.95 3.56 -2.61
N VAL A 45 -4.67 3.19 -2.54
CA VAL A 45 -3.63 3.65 -3.47
C VAL A 45 -3.97 3.27 -4.91
N ARG A 46 -4.39 2.03 -5.15
CA ARG A 46 -4.80 1.57 -6.47
C ARG A 46 -5.92 2.43 -7.06
N ARG A 47 -6.98 2.70 -6.29
CA ARG A 47 -8.12 3.50 -6.75
C ARG A 47 -7.71 4.93 -7.10
N GLU A 48 -6.85 5.54 -6.29
CA GLU A 48 -6.38 6.91 -6.52
C GLU A 48 -5.48 7.00 -7.75
N LEU A 49 -4.57 6.03 -7.93
CA LEU A 49 -3.74 5.95 -9.12
C LEU A 49 -4.57 5.63 -10.38
N GLU A 50 -5.58 4.77 -10.31
CA GLU A 50 -6.51 4.52 -11.42
C GLU A 50 -7.22 5.83 -11.84
N SER A 51 -7.68 6.61 -10.86
CA SER A 51 -8.31 7.91 -11.11
C SER A 51 -7.32 8.94 -11.69
N LEU A 52 -6.08 8.94 -11.21
CA LEU A 52 -5.03 9.88 -11.64
C LEU A 52 -4.55 9.58 -13.07
N LEU A 53 -4.41 8.29 -13.41
CA LEU A 53 -3.82 7.86 -14.68
C LEU A 53 -4.84 7.79 -15.83
N GLY A 54 -6.11 7.54 -15.50
CA GLY A 54 -7.20 7.42 -16.45
C GLY A 54 -7.24 6.07 -17.19
N SER A 55 -8.25 5.92 -18.06
CA SER A 55 -8.66 4.64 -18.65
C SER A 55 -7.64 3.95 -19.57
N GLY A 56 -6.57 4.63 -19.98
CA GLY A 56 -5.48 4.04 -20.77
C GLY A 56 -4.49 3.21 -19.97
N TYR A 57 -4.60 3.23 -18.64
CA TYR A 57 -3.71 2.52 -17.72
C TYR A 57 -4.46 1.45 -16.93
N LEU A 58 -3.80 0.31 -16.77
CA LEU A 58 -4.14 -0.69 -15.76
C LEU A 58 -3.19 -0.47 -14.59
N VAL A 59 -3.70 -0.54 -13.35
CA VAL A 59 -2.89 -0.29 -12.15
C VAL A 59 -2.82 -1.54 -11.30
N SER A 60 -1.60 -1.92 -10.95
CA SER A 60 -1.32 -2.94 -9.95
C SER A 60 -0.39 -2.33 -8.93
N VAL A 61 -0.72 -2.50 -7.65
CA VAL A 61 0.08 -1.96 -6.55
C VAL A 61 0.45 -3.08 -5.60
N LYS A 62 1.62 -2.95 -4.99
CA LYS A 62 2.08 -3.82 -3.92
C LYS A 62 2.68 -2.96 -2.82
N ARG A 63 2.18 -3.13 -1.60
CA ARG A 63 2.75 -2.47 -0.44
C ARG A 63 3.91 -3.32 0.08
N GLU A 64 5.09 -2.72 0.12
CA GLU A 64 6.24 -3.29 0.80
C GLU A 64 6.23 -2.89 2.27
N CYS A 65 6.34 -3.87 3.16
CA CYS A 65 6.47 -3.66 4.60
C CYS A 65 7.90 -4.00 5.00
N SER A 66 8.79 -3.01 4.92
CA SER A 66 10.17 -3.19 5.37
C SER A 66 10.21 -3.42 6.89
N ARG A 67 11.33 -3.96 7.39
CA ARG A 67 11.53 -4.10 8.84
C ARG A 67 11.52 -2.75 9.57
N SER A 68 12.00 -1.69 8.93
CA SER A 68 11.97 -0.33 9.48
C SER A 68 10.54 0.20 9.57
N LEU A 69 9.76 0.08 8.50
CA LEU A 69 8.35 0.50 8.50
C LEU A 69 7.54 -0.31 9.51
N PHE A 70 7.77 -1.62 9.59
CA PHE A 70 7.15 -2.47 10.60
C PHE A 70 7.48 -2.02 12.02
N LYS A 71 8.74 -1.64 12.27
CA LYS A 71 9.15 -1.10 13.57
C LYS A 71 8.47 0.24 13.85
N GLU A 72 8.40 1.14 12.88
CA GLU A 72 7.70 2.43 13.03
C GLU A 72 6.20 2.25 13.30
N ILE A 73 5.56 1.29 12.62
CA ILE A 73 4.18 0.88 12.89
C ILE A 73 4.05 0.43 14.36
N LEU A 74 4.94 -0.46 14.81
CA LEU A 74 4.89 -0.97 16.19
C LEU A 74 5.17 0.12 17.22
N ASP A 75 6.14 1.00 16.96
CA ASP A 75 6.50 2.10 17.84
C ASP A 75 5.31 3.07 17.98
N PHE A 76 4.65 3.44 16.87
CA PHE A 76 3.41 4.24 16.88
C PHE A 76 2.27 3.56 17.64
N LEU A 77 2.06 2.26 17.40
CA LEU A 77 1.05 1.47 18.08
C LEU A 77 1.40 1.21 19.56
N SER A 78 2.63 1.49 19.99
CA SER A 78 3.08 1.27 21.38
C SER A 78 3.32 2.57 22.15
N SER A 79 3.25 3.74 21.49
CA SER A 79 3.76 5.00 22.04
C SER A 79 2.83 5.68 23.06
N ASP A 80 1.54 5.36 23.08
CA ASP A 80 0.59 5.89 24.07
C ASP A 80 -0.57 4.92 24.38
N THR A 81 -1.43 5.27 25.34
CA THR A 81 -2.59 4.47 25.75
C THR A 81 -3.57 4.21 24.60
N SER A 82 -3.65 5.12 23.63
CA SER A 82 -4.51 5.01 22.44
C SER A 82 -3.92 4.06 21.40
N GLY A 83 -2.61 4.14 21.15
CA GLY A 83 -1.84 3.21 20.34
C GLY A 83 -1.94 1.80 20.89
N GLN A 84 -1.69 1.60 22.19
CA GLN A 84 -1.78 0.28 22.81
C GLN A 84 -3.19 -0.30 22.71
N LYS A 85 -4.23 0.51 22.92
CA LYS A 85 -5.63 0.09 22.75
C LYS A 85 -5.92 -0.31 21.30
N THR A 86 -5.39 0.44 20.34
CA THR A 86 -5.51 0.17 18.90
C THR A 86 -4.81 -1.14 18.54
N LEU A 87 -3.58 -1.35 19.03
CA LEU A 87 -2.82 -2.58 18.85
C LEU A 87 -3.58 -3.79 19.40
N LEU A 88 -4.06 -3.69 20.64
CA LEU A 88 -4.85 -4.75 21.29
C LEU A 88 -6.13 -5.06 20.53
N MET A 89 -6.83 -4.04 20.03
CA MET A 89 -8.01 -4.24 19.15
C MET A 89 -7.64 -4.96 17.86
N MET A 90 -6.56 -4.55 17.19
CA MET A 90 -6.12 -5.18 15.94
C MET A 90 -5.71 -6.64 16.17
N MET A 91 -5.00 -6.94 17.26
CA MET A 91 -4.64 -8.30 17.66
C MET A 91 -5.87 -9.15 17.99
N GLY A 92 -6.83 -8.62 18.75
CA GLY A 92 -8.09 -9.30 19.08
C GLY A 92 -8.93 -9.61 17.84
N ASN A 93 -9.03 -8.66 16.91
CA ASN A 93 -9.71 -8.85 15.63
C ASN A 93 -9.01 -9.87 14.74
N TYR A 94 -7.67 -9.92 14.74
CA TYR A 94 -6.92 -10.91 13.97
C TYR A 94 -7.15 -12.34 14.47
N VAL A 95 -7.08 -12.56 15.79
CA VAL A 95 -7.35 -13.87 16.42
C VAL A 95 -8.79 -14.31 16.20
N SER A 96 -9.73 -13.36 16.19
CA SER A 96 -11.15 -13.64 15.96
C SER A 96 -11.47 -13.94 14.50
N ALA A 97 -10.78 -13.28 13.55
CA ALA A 97 -10.93 -13.52 12.11
C ALA A 97 -10.17 -14.76 11.61
N HIS A 98 -9.13 -15.17 12.35
CA HIS A 98 -8.33 -16.35 12.08
C HIS A 98 -8.21 -17.16 13.37
N PRO A 99 -9.28 -17.88 13.77
CA PRO A 99 -9.19 -18.78 14.90
C PRO A 99 -8.02 -19.71 14.62
N LEU A 100 -7.01 -19.70 15.49
CA LEU A 100 -5.96 -20.70 15.43
C LEU A 100 -6.68 -22.05 15.47
N HIS A 101 -6.58 -22.80 14.37
CA HIS A 101 -6.91 -24.22 14.36
C HIS A 101 -5.92 -24.87 15.34
N ASN A 102 -6.26 -24.84 16.62
CA ASN A 102 -5.68 -25.70 17.63
C ASN A 102 -6.20 -27.11 17.33
N SER A 103 -5.64 -27.72 16.29
CA SER A 103 -5.68 -29.15 16.08
C SER A 103 -4.52 -29.73 16.87
N LEU A 104 -4.77 -30.00 18.15
CA LEU A 104 -4.03 -31.03 18.89
C LEU A 104 -4.50 -32.41 18.40
#